data_AF-A0A397U5Q5-F1
#
_entry.id   AF-A0A397U5Q5-F1
#
_cell.length_a   1.000
_cell.length_b   1.000
_cell.length_c   1.000
_cell.angle_alpha   90.00
_cell.angle_beta   90.00
_cell.angle_gamma   90.00
#
_symmetry.space_group_name_H-M   'P 1'
#
loop_
_entity.id
_entity.type
_entity.pdbx_description
1 polymer ?
#
loop_
_entity_poly.entity_id
_entity_poly.type
_entity_poly.pdbx_seq_one_letter_code
_entity_poly.pdbx_strand_id
1 'polypeptide(L)'
;MIQRKPRIRQYWHKGALHREEDERSASYSELFWDLIFVAVISNLGFMLTSDISANGLQRFVLTFYPMWRLWTDTCLYINIYSSEDLVEKFLLLWEMVLLIVMGTHASDIFNSTAAIFISSYVLARITYAFLYIIYATYIPMFRIHLITTTWGIIIPSSLWFAAIFVPQDNVVFMLWASVIFELFWYGFVPLYHRLRTKHPANHIHTRDFKLIDEPTLTMDSAKSSPPSPHKAMRTKGTEFSWKWTDMFSILKITEYRVALNIEHWSERLGLFAIICLGESISSVIYTSLNKYPDIFLAKAILGLVIAYDLHWIYFDVDASRQYQHALRRHTFTGILFGLAHVPLDMSLIAFGSSLGRIVTLPDFPDAEHTPKPMSLKEGEESSHEFSTPLAVLFCTSLAIAMYCMAIIGILHKSLDAVDCTKLSKASRISLRFIIGTLYILLPLAHLSSLNLLITIAVLSMFMVFVETYGRLKRNAPLFATKCGEYVNEIREDDEEDNIKRYIRWRWGSANLNKRRFSTGFFRQNKRDKNEKINGYNSNNDDNVDVVVKN
;
A
#
# COMPACT_ATOMS: atom_id res chain seq x y z
N MET A 1 -0.68 11.00 28.78
CA MET A 1 0.51 10.32 29.35
C MET A 1 1.65 10.59 28.39
N ILE A 2 2.77 11.15 28.86
CA ILE A 2 3.87 11.63 27.98
C ILE A 2 4.48 10.49 27.17
N GLN A 3 4.70 9.32 27.79
CA GLN A 3 5.18 8.12 27.12
C GLN A 3 4.50 6.90 27.73
N ARG A 4 3.96 6.02 26.88
CA ARG A 4 3.47 4.70 27.28
C ARG A 4 4.60 3.69 27.16
N LYS A 5 4.55 2.62 27.96
CA LYS A 5 5.51 1.52 27.79
C LYS A 5 5.33 0.90 26.40
N PRO A 6 6.43 0.64 25.66
CA PRO A 6 6.33 0.06 24.33
C PRO A 6 5.69 -1.32 24.42
N ARG A 7 4.75 -1.60 23.53
CA ARG A 7 4.03 -2.87 23.46
C ARG A 7 4.07 -3.36 22.02
N ILE A 8 4.49 -4.59 21.83
CA ILE A 8 4.39 -5.25 20.53
C ILE A 8 2.95 -5.72 20.37
N ARG A 9 2.34 -5.29 19.28
CA ARG A 9 0.92 -5.51 19.00
C ARG A 9 0.62 -6.92 18.53
N GLN A 10 1.42 -7.45 17.60
CA GLN A 10 1.29 -8.81 17.07
C GLN A 10 2.61 -9.55 17.12
N TYR A 11 2.59 -10.82 17.50
CA TYR A 11 3.79 -11.65 17.55
C TYR A 11 3.47 -13.14 17.50
N TRP A 12 4.45 -13.91 17.06
CA TRP A 12 4.45 -15.37 17.10
C TRP A 12 5.09 -15.87 18.39
N HIS A 13 4.47 -16.84 19.04
CA HIS A 13 5.05 -17.60 20.14
C HIS A 13 4.76 -19.09 19.94
N LYS A 14 5.80 -19.93 19.91
CA LYS A 14 5.69 -21.40 19.70
C LYS A 14 4.80 -21.82 18.52
N GLY A 15 4.78 -21.02 17.45
CA GLY A 15 3.98 -21.29 16.25
C GLY A 15 2.55 -20.74 16.29
N ALA A 16 2.06 -20.27 17.45
CA ALA A 16 0.79 -19.56 17.57
C ALA A 16 0.98 -18.05 17.32
N LEU A 17 0.01 -17.41 16.66
CA LEU A 17 0.04 -15.99 16.34
C LEU A 17 -0.84 -15.20 17.30
N HIS A 18 -0.25 -14.48 18.25
CA HIS A 18 -1.01 -13.58 19.10
C HIS A 18 -1.28 -12.27 18.33
N ARG A 19 -2.57 -11.94 18.17
CA ARG A 19 -3.05 -10.70 17.52
C ARG A 19 -3.84 -9.84 18.50
N GLU A 20 -3.96 -8.55 18.19
CA GLU A 20 -4.94 -7.68 18.85
C GLU A 20 -6.36 -8.03 18.39
N GLU A 21 -7.34 -7.77 19.25
CA GLU A 21 -8.76 -8.06 18.98
C GLU A 21 -9.34 -7.16 17.87
N ASP A 22 -8.87 -5.93 17.74
CA ASP A 22 -9.42 -4.97 16.77
C ASP A 22 -8.65 -5.01 15.43
N GLU A 23 -9.39 -4.95 14.32
CA GLU A 23 -8.81 -4.69 13.01
C GLU A 23 -8.27 -3.24 12.97
N ARG A 24 -6.96 -3.10 12.70
CA ARG A 24 -6.28 -1.79 12.68
C ARG A 24 -6.46 -1.12 11.32
N SER A 25 -6.84 0.16 11.37
CA SER A 25 -6.77 1.08 10.22
C SER A 25 -5.71 2.15 10.46
N ALA A 26 -5.28 2.83 9.40
CA ALA A 26 -4.40 4.00 9.51
C ALA A 26 -5.01 5.07 10.44
N SER A 27 -4.20 5.59 11.37
CA SER A 27 -4.58 6.68 12.27
C SER A 27 -4.52 8.05 11.59
N TYR A 28 -5.14 9.09 12.16
CA TYR A 28 -5.05 10.44 11.61
C TYR A 28 -3.61 11.00 11.61
N SER A 29 -2.80 10.65 12.61
CA SER A 29 -1.39 11.06 12.66
C SER A 29 -0.56 10.40 11.56
N GLU A 30 -0.88 9.15 11.23
CA GLU A 30 -0.29 8.43 10.10
C GLU A 30 -0.64 9.07 8.75
N LEU A 31 -1.90 9.43 8.55
CA LEU A 31 -2.35 10.10 7.33
C LEU A 31 -1.76 11.51 7.21
N PHE A 32 -1.60 12.23 8.33
CA PHE A 32 -0.95 13.54 8.33
C PHE A 32 0.55 13.44 8.02
N TRP A 33 1.23 12.43 8.57
CA TRP A 33 2.62 12.11 8.21
C TRP A 33 2.75 11.86 6.71
N ASP A 34 1.82 11.10 6.12
CA ASP A 34 1.81 10.79 4.69
C ASP A 34 1.73 12.05 3.79
N LEU A 35 1.13 13.15 4.26
CA LEU A 35 1.04 14.39 3.49
C LEU A 35 2.40 15.02 3.14
N ILE A 36 3.46 14.77 3.93
CA ILE A 36 4.79 15.31 3.59
C ILE A 36 5.29 14.73 2.27
N PHE A 37 4.91 13.49 1.96
CA PHE A 37 5.30 12.83 0.73
C PHE A 37 4.66 13.45 -0.50
N VAL A 38 3.49 14.09 -0.40
CA VAL A 38 2.88 14.84 -1.52
C VAL A 38 3.85 15.91 -2.02
N ALA A 39 4.39 16.72 -1.11
CA ALA A 39 5.33 17.78 -1.47
C ALA A 39 6.68 17.25 -1.96
N VAL A 40 7.22 16.23 -1.28
CA VAL A 40 8.50 15.60 -1.64
C VAL A 40 8.43 14.99 -3.03
N ILE A 41 7.39 14.20 -3.30
CA ILE A 41 7.17 13.52 -4.57
C ILE A 41 7.02 14.54 -5.72
N SER A 42 6.25 15.60 -5.51
CA SER A 42 6.08 16.66 -6.50
C SER A 42 7.41 17.33 -6.86
N ASN A 43 8.26 17.61 -5.86
CA ASN A 43 9.60 18.14 -6.09
C ASN A 43 10.50 17.14 -6.87
N LEU A 44 10.52 15.86 -6.47
CA LEU A 44 11.29 14.83 -7.18
C LEU A 44 10.86 14.69 -8.64
N GLY A 45 9.56 14.69 -8.88
CA GLY A 45 8.98 14.59 -10.21
C GLY A 45 9.27 15.82 -11.08
N PHE A 46 9.17 17.03 -10.53
CA PHE A 46 9.58 18.25 -11.22
C PHE A 46 11.04 18.15 -11.68
N MET A 47 11.96 17.80 -10.77
CA MET A 47 13.39 17.64 -11.10
C MET A 47 13.65 16.61 -12.20
N LEU A 48 12.95 15.47 -12.17
CA LEU A 48 13.06 14.43 -13.20
C LEU A 48 12.65 14.97 -14.57
N THR A 49 11.61 15.80 -14.61
CA THR A 49 11.15 16.36 -15.87
C THR A 49 11.95 17.55 -16.34
N SER A 50 12.63 18.28 -15.46
CA SER A 50 13.56 19.36 -15.85
C SER A 50 14.81 18.84 -16.56
N ASP A 51 15.30 17.65 -16.19
CA ASP A 51 16.46 16.99 -16.81
C ASP A 51 16.11 15.55 -17.19
N ILE A 52 15.58 15.36 -18.40
CA ILE A 52 15.25 14.04 -18.95
C ILE A 52 16.50 13.43 -19.62
N SER A 53 17.54 13.20 -18.83
CA SER A 53 18.76 12.51 -19.22
C SER A 53 18.97 11.26 -18.36
N ALA A 54 19.95 10.43 -18.72
CA ALA A 54 20.35 9.30 -17.88
C ALA A 54 20.79 9.76 -16.47
N ASN A 55 21.43 10.94 -16.38
CA ASN A 55 21.86 11.51 -15.10
C ASN A 55 20.67 12.00 -14.27
N GLY A 56 19.70 12.67 -14.89
CA GLY A 56 18.48 13.09 -14.21
C GLY A 56 17.64 11.91 -13.73
N LEU A 57 17.49 10.86 -14.54
CA LEU A 57 16.81 9.62 -14.15
C LEU A 57 17.54 8.93 -12.97
N GLN A 58 18.86 8.84 -13.03
CA GLN A 58 19.65 8.28 -11.93
C GLN A 58 19.49 9.10 -10.65
N ARG A 59 19.52 10.44 -10.75
CA ARG A 59 19.29 11.33 -9.61
C ARG A 59 17.92 11.10 -8.99
N PHE A 60 16.89 10.98 -9.80
CA PHE A 60 15.54 10.65 -9.35
C PHE A 60 15.51 9.31 -8.59
N VAL A 61 16.14 8.26 -9.12
CA VAL A 61 16.18 6.95 -8.45
C VAL A 61 16.91 7.00 -7.11
N LEU A 62 18.09 7.61 -7.08
CA LEU A 62 18.95 7.68 -5.89
C LEU A 62 18.42 8.62 -4.80
N THR A 63 17.53 9.54 -5.15
CA THR A 63 16.85 10.43 -4.18
C THR A 63 15.52 9.87 -3.71
N PHE A 64 14.74 9.25 -4.60
CA PHE A 64 13.47 8.62 -4.24
C PHE A 64 13.66 7.45 -3.28
N TYR A 65 14.60 6.55 -3.55
CA TYR A 65 14.73 5.31 -2.78
C TYR A 65 14.96 5.57 -1.27
N PRO A 66 15.88 6.45 -0.83
CA PRO A 66 16.05 6.76 0.60
C PRO A 66 14.81 7.36 1.24
N MET A 67 14.08 8.23 0.53
CA MET A 67 12.84 8.83 1.02
C MET A 67 11.73 7.78 1.19
N TRP A 68 11.56 6.91 0.19
CA TRP A 68 10.67 5.75 0.27
C TRP A 68 11.09 4.78 1.38
N ARG A 69 12.39 4.64 1.62
CA ARG A 69 12.91 3.81 2.71
C ARG A 69 12.52 4.36 4.08
N LEU A 70 12.65 5.67 4.31
CA LEU A 70 12.19 6.32 5.54
C LEU A 70 10.68 6.17 5.76
N TRP A 71 9.89 6.29 4.68
CA TRP A 71 8.45 6.00 4.73
C TRP A 71 8.19 4.56 5.19
N THR A 72 8.88 3.60 4.59
CA THR A 72 8.76 2.17 4.90
C THR A 72 9.13 1.88 6.35
N ASP A 73 10.26 2.41 6.85
CA ASP A 73 10.71 2.18 8.22
C ASP A 73 9.72 2.76 9.23
N THR A 74 9.19 3.96 8.97
CA THR A 74 8.18 4.61 9.80
C THR A 74 6.88 3.81 9.82
N CYS A 75 6.40 3.36 8.66
CA CYS A 75 5.20 2.54 8.56
C CYS A 75 5.37 1.18 9.28
N LEU A 76 6.53 0.54 9.18
CA LEU A 76 6.84 -0.70 9.90
C LEU A 76 6.92 -0.46 11.41
N TYR A 77 7.56 0.62 11.85
CA TYR A 77 7.63 1.01 13.25
C TYR A 77 6.21 1.18 13.84
N ILE A 78 5.37 1.96 13.17
CA ILE A 78 3.99 2.23 13.58
C ILE A 78 3.16 0.94 13.59
N ASN A 79 3.31 0.10 12.57
CA ASN A 79 2.60 -1.18 12.45
C ASN A 79 2.85 -2.08 13.68
N ILE A 80 4.11 -2.14 14.13
CA ILE A 80 4.54 -3.06 15.19
C ILE A 80 4.38 -2.46 16.60
N TYR A 81 4.79 -1.20 16.78
CA TYR A 81 5.05 -0.61 18.10
C TYR A 81 4.16 0.58 18.46
N SER A 82 3.31 1.08 17.55
CA SER A 82 2.57 2.33 17.77
C SER A 82 1.84 2.35 19.12
N SER A 83 2.03 3.43 19.86
CA SER A 83 1.43 3.72 21.16
C SER A 83 0.50 4.93 21.13
N GLU A 84 0.51 5.68 20.02
CA GLU A 84 -0.19 6.97 19.80
C GLU A 84 0.08 8.00 20.91
N ASP A 85 1.25 7.92 21.54
CA ASP A 85 1.65 8.84 22.61
C ASP A 85 2.39 10.07 22.07
N LEU A 86 2.79 10.95 22.99
CA LEU A 86 3.45 12.20 22.65
C LEU A 86 4.83 11.96 21.99
N VAL A 87 5.54 10.91 22.42
CA VAL A 87 6.85 10.55 21.88
C VAL A 87 6.73 10.10 20.42
N GLU A 88 5.73 9.27 20.10
CA GLU A 88 5.45 8.89 18.71
C GLU A 88 5.15 10.10 17.85
N LYS A 89 4.32 11.04 18.32
CA LYS A 89 3.99 12.25 17.56
C LYS A 89 5.21 13.16 17.33
N PHE A 90 6.07 13.32 18.35
CA PHE A 90 7.31 14.07 18.19
C PHE A 90 8.32 13.36 17.29
N LEU A 91 8.37 12.02 17.32
CA LEU A 91 9.19 11.23 16.41
C LEU A 91 8.72 11.44 14.96
N LEU A 92 7.41 11.39 14.69
CA LEU A 92 6.89 11.71 13.36
C LEU A 92 7.25 13.14 12.96
N LEU A 93 7.07 14.14 13.82
CA LEU A 93 7.47 15.51 13.50
C LEU A 93 8.97 15.63 13.19
N TRP A 94 9.81 14.97 13.98
CA TRP A 94 11.27 14.94 13.78
C TRP A 94 11.64 14.36 12.41
N GLU A 95 11.03 13.23 12.04
CA GLU A 95 11.23 12.61 10.74
C GLU A 95 10.73 13.53 9.60
N MET A 96 9.71 14.37 9.82
CA MET A 96 9.17 15.28 8.79
C MET A 96 10.18 16.38 8.51
N VAL A 97 10.80 16.91 9.56
CA VAL A 97 11.87 17.92 9.44
C VAL A 97 13.04 17.36 8.63
N LEU A 98 13.48 16.14 8.94
CA LEU A 98 14.58 15.50 8.20
C LEU A 98 14.21 15.23 6.73
N LEU A 99 12.98 14.79 6.45
CA LEU A 99 12.50 14.61 5.08
C LEU A 99 12.43 15.92 4.29
N ILE A 100 12.04 17.04 4.92
CA ILE A 100 12.05 18.36 4.26
C ILE A 100 13.48 18.74 3.87
N VAL A 101 14.44 18.61 4.80
CA VAL A 101 15.86 18.90 4.53
C VAL A 101 16.38 18.01 3.39
N MET A 102 16.04 16.73 3.38
CA MET A 102 16.39 15.85 2.26
C MET A 102 15.74 16.33 0.95
N GLY A 103 14.46 16.71 0.98
CA GLY A 103 13.74 17.22 -0.18
C GLY A 103 14.38 18.44 -0.81
N THR A 104 14.79 19.42 0.00
CA THR A 104 15.40 20.67 -0.50
C THR A 104 16.78 20.47 -1.11
N HIS A 105 17.51 19.44 -0.71
CA HIS A 105 18.86 19.12 -1.19
C HIS A 105 18.91 17.97 -2.21
N ALA A 106 17.75 17.39 -2.56
CA ALA A 106 17.68 16.28 -3.52
C ALA A 106 18.19 16.66 -4.91
N SER A 107 18.08 17.94 -5.30
CA SER A 107 18.48 18.43 -6.62
C SER A 107 19.99 18.42 -6.86
N ASP A 108 20.84 18.42 -5.83
CA ASP A 108 22.30 18.51 -5.98
C ASP A 108 23.05 17.41 -5.18
N ILE A 109 22.44 16.23 -5.11
CA ILE A 109 22.95 15.05 -4.36
C ILE A 109 24.32 14.53 -4.84
N PHE A 110 24.82 14.92 -6.02
CA PHE A 110 26.12 14.46 -6.55
C PHE A 110 27.27 15.43 -6.28
N ASN A 111 26.98 16.66 -5.86
CA ASN A 111 28.00 17.70 -5.72
C ASN A 111 28.08 18.22 -4.28
N SER A 112 27.62 19.45 -4.04
CA SER A 112 27.92 20.21 -2.82
C SER A 112 26.98 19.88 -1.66
N THR A 113 25.73 19.53 -1.98
CA THR A 113 24.69 19.30 -0.97
C THR A 113 24.50 17.82 -0.60
N ALA A 114 25.27 16.92 -1.22
CA ALA A 114 25.26 15.48 -0.97
C ALA A 114 25.36 15.16 0.53
N ALA A 115 26.28 15.83 1.23
CA ALA A 115 26.52 15.62 2.65
C ALA A 115 25.27 15.92 3.50
N ILE A 116 24.51 16.97 3.19
CA ILE A 116 23.31 17.36 3.94
C ILE A 116 22.19 16.34 3.70
N PHE A 117 21.98 15.94 2.45
CA PHE A 117 21.00 14.90 2.11
C PHE A 117 21.30 13.59 2.83
N ILE A 118 22.53 13.09 2.70
CA ILE A 118 22.95 11.79 3.24
C ILE A 118 22.98 11.81 4.77
N SER A 119 23.49 12.88 5.39
CA SER A 119 23.51 12.99 6.85
C SER A 119 22.11 13.04 7.44
N SER A 120 21.16 13.72 6.79
CA SER A 120 19.76 13.75 7.22
C SER A 120 19.11 12.37 7.13
N TYR A 121 19.35 11.63 6.03
CA TYR A 121 18.89 10.24 5.87
C TYR A 121 19.47 9.31 6.95
N VAL A 122 20.78 9.37 7.17
CA VAL A 122 21.46 8.56 8.19
C VAL A 122 20.95 8.93 9.59
N LEU A 123 20.74 10.20 9.88
CA LEU A 123 20.24 10.66 11.18
C LEU A 123 18.82 10.15 11.47
N ALA A 124 17.92 10.18 10.49
CA ALA A 124 16.57 9.60 10.58
C ALA A 124 16.65 8.10 10.93
N ARG A 125 17.45 7.36 10.17
CA ARG A 125 17.65 5.91 10.37
C ARG A 125 18.24 5.59 11.76
N ILE A 126 19.29 6.33 12.18
CA ILE A 126 19.93 6.14 13.48
C ILE A 126 18.98 6.48 14.64
N THR A 127 18.02 7.39 14.44
CA THR A 127 16.96 7.68 15.43
C THR A 127 16.15 6.41 15.75
N TYR A 128 15.74 5.65 14.73
CA TYR A 128 15.08 4.36 14.92
C TYR A 128 16.00 3.30 15.53
N ALA A 129 17.28 3.25 15.11
CA ALA A 129 18.26 2.32 15.68
C ALA A 129 18.42 2.54 17.20
N PHE A 130 18.51 3.80 17.62
CA PHE A 130 18.57 4.20 19.03
C PHE A 130 17.29 3.82 19.79
N LEU A 131 16.13 4.07 19.19
CA LEU A 131 14.83 3.70 19.77
C LEU A 131 14.71 2.18 19.98
N TYR A 132 15.16 1.38 19.02
CA TYR A 132 15.15 -0.09 19.15
C TYR A 132 16.10 -0.60 20.24
N ILE A 133 17.26 0.04 20.44
CA ILE A 133 18.16 -0.27 21.56
C ILE A 133 17.46 0.04 22.89
N ILE A 134 16.77 1.18 23.00
CA ILE A 134 15.99 1.53 24.19
C ILE A 134 14.89 0.49 24.42
N TYR A 135 14.14 0.12 23.38
CA TYR A 135 13.06 -0.87 23.50
C TYR A 135 13.58 -2.26 23.89
N ALA A 136 14.80 -2.61 23.50
CA ALA A 136 15.46 -3.85 23.86
C ALA A 136 15.75 -3.96 25.38
N THR A 137 15.79 -2.82 26.09
CA THR A 137 15.86 -2.76 27.55
C THR A 137 14.48 -2.97 28.21
N TYR A 138 13.41 -2.46 27.61
CA TYR A 138 12.05 -2.55 28.15
C TYR A 138 11.36 -3.89 27.85
N ILE A 139 11.65 -4.51 26.69
CA ILE A 139 10.98 -5.72 26.20
C ILE A 139 12.00 -6.84 25.96
N PRO A 140 12.49 -7.51 27.02
CA PRO A 140 13.61 -8.44 26.90
C PRO A 140 13.28 -9.70 26.06
N MET A 141 12.00 -10.10 25.98
CA MET A 141 11.56 -11.24 25.17
C MET A 141 11.81 -11.07 23.66
N PHE A 142 11.87 -9.82 23.17
CA PHE A 142 12.08 -9.49 21.76
C PHE A 142 13.44 -8.85 21.50
N ARG A 143 14.34 -8.87 22.50
CA ARG A 143 15.64 -8.21 22.45
C ARG A 143 16.47 -8.59 21.21
N ILE A 144 16.55 -9.87 20.89
CA ILE A 144 17.33 -10.36 19.74
C ILE A 144 16.76 -9.79 18.43
N HIS A 145 15.44 -9.75 18.27
CA HIS A 145 14.81 -9.15 17.09
C HIS A 145 15.10 -7.64 17.00
N LEU A 146 14.98 -6.91 18.11
CA LEU A 146 15.27 -5.47 18.16
C LEU A 146 16.73 -5.18 17.81
N ILE A 147 17.68 -5.89 18.42
CA ILE A 147 19.12 -5.74 18.13
C ILE A 147 19.46 -6.14 16.68
N THR A 148 18.87 -7.22 16.17
CA THR A 148 19.04 -7.61 14.76
C THR A 148 18.54 -6.51 13.82
N THR A 149 17.40 -5.89 14.16
CA THR A 149 16.84 -4.77 13.40
C THR A 149 17.74 -3.54 13.48
N THR A 150 18.29 -3.23 14.67
CA THR A 150 19.30 -2.17 14.87
C THR A 150 20.52 -2.38 13.97
N TRP A 151 21.09 -3.58 13.92
CA TRP A 151 22.21 -3.88 13.00
C TRP A 151 21.81 -3.76 11.53
N GLY A 152 20.59 -4.16 11.19
CA GLY A 152 20.02 -3.95 9.86
C GLY A 152 19.78 -2.50 9.47
N ILE A 153 19.93 -1.57 10.42
CA ILE A 153 19.95 -0.13 10.17
C ILE A 153 21.38 0.38 10.15
N ILE A 154 22.18 0.07 11.18
CA ILE A 154 23.54 0.59 11.35
C ILE A 154 24.44 0.19 10.18
N ILE A 155 24.39 -1.08 9.74
CA ILE A 155 25.29 -1.57 8.67
C ILE A 155 25.02 -0.82 7.36
N PRO A 156 23.79 -0.78 6.82
CA PRO A 156 23.56 0.01 5.62
C PRO A 156 23.77 1.52 5.81
N SER A 157 23.36 2.08 6.95
CA SER A 157 23.58 3.52 7.22
C SER A 157 25.05 3.89 7.27
N SER A 158 25.95 2.96 7.63
CA SER A 158 27.40 3.20 7.57
C SER A 158 27.93 3.30 6.14
N LEU A 159 27.36 2.54 5.19
CA LEU A 159 27.69 2.65 3.77
C LEU A 159 27.23 3.99 3.19
N TRP A 160 26.00 4.40 3.53
CA TRP A 160 25.49 5.72 3.18
C TRP A 160 26.38 6.83 3.74
N PHE A 161 26.73 6.76 5.04
CA PHE A 161 27.61 7.74 5.67
C PHE A 161 29.00 7.79 5.01
N ALA A 162 29.56 6.65 4.62
CA ALA A 162 30.84 6.59 3.94
C ALA A 162 30.82 7.34 2.60
N ALA A 163 29.68 7.40 1.91
CA ALA A 163 29.53 8.12 0.63
C ALA A 163 29.82 9.62 0.74
N ILE A 164 29.74 10.22 1.94
CA ILE A 164 30.07 11.64 2.18
C ILE A 164 31.57 11.92 1.95
N PHE A 165 32.42 10.93 2.21
CA PHE A 165 33.88 11.08 2.12
C PHE A 165 34.46 10.60 0.79
N VAL A 166 33.59 10.11 -0.11
CA VAL A 166 34.01 9.62 -1.43
C VAL A 166 34.18 10.81 -2.38
N PRO A 167 35.25 10.86 -3.21
CA PRO A 167 35.41 11.88 -4.23
C PRO A 167 34.22 11.92 -5.20
N GLN A 168 33.87 13.11 -5.70
CA GLN A 168 32.66 13.36 -6.51
C GLN A 168 32.49 12.36 -7.67
N ASP A 169 33.59 12.00 -8.35
CA ASP A 169 33.58 11.05 -9.48
C ASP A 169 33.03 9.66 -9.10
N ASN A 170 33.17 9.26 -7.84
CA ASN A 170 32.81 7.92 -7.35
C ASN A 170 31.60 7.91 -6.42
N VAL A 171 31.03 9.08 -6.07
CA VAL A 171 29.88 9.17 -5.14
C VAL A 171 28.70 8.36 -5.65
N VAL A 172 28.36 8.52 -6.93
CA VAL A 172 27.26 7.78 -7.59
C VAL A 172 27.37 6.27 -7.38
N PHE A 173 28.56 5.71 -7.58
CA PHE A 173 28.80 4.28 -7.42
C PHE A 173 28.56 3.83 -5.97
N MET A 174 29.03 4.62 -5.00
CA MET A 174 28.82 4.33 -3.58
C MET A 174 27.34 4.40 -3.19
N LEU A 175 26.58 5.36 -3.75
CA LEU A 175 25.14 5.46 -3.53
C LEU A 175 24.41 4.22 -4.08
N TRP A 176 24.70 3.80 -5.31
CA TRP A 176 24.14 2.58 -5.88
C TRP A 176 24.50 1.33 -5.08
N ALA A 177 25.75 1.20 -4.65
CA ALA A 177 26.19 0.10 -3.80
C ALA A 177 25.39 0.06 -2.48
N SER A 178 25.13 1.23 -1.89
CA SER A 178 24.33 1.37 -0.67
C SER A 178 22.87 0.96 -0.87
N VAL A 179 22.24 1.39 -1.97
CA VAL A 179 20.87 0.99 -2.35
C VAL A 179 20.78 -0.53 -2.57
N ILE A 180 21.68 -1.11 -3.37
CA ILE A 180 21.70 -2.54 -3.67
C ILE A 180 21.89 -3.35 -2.38
N PHE A 181 22.81 -2.92 -1.52
CA PHE A 181 23.04 -3.57 -0.23
C PHE A 181 21.79 -3.55 0.65
N GLU A 182 21.08 -2.43 0.73
CA GLU A 182 19.83 -2.35 1.50
C GLU A 182 18.70 -3.20 0.92
N LEU A 183 18.54 -3.23 -0.40
CA LEU A 183 17.55 -4.08 -1.09
C LEU A 183 17.85 -5.57 -0.84
N PHE A 184 19.13 -5.94 -0.95
CA PHE A 184 19.59 -7.28 -0.62
C PHE A 184 19.29 -7.61 0.84
N TRP A 185 19.64 -6.71 1.76
CA TRP A 185 19.42 -6.90 3.20
C TRP A 185 17.94 -7.07 3.54
N TYR A 186 17.07 -6.25 2.95
CA TYR A 186 15.62 -6.32 3.10
C TYR A 186 15.05 -7.68 2.70
N GLY A 187 15.54 -8.29 1.62
CA GLY A 187 15.12 -9.62 1.19
C GLY A 187 15.79 -10.77 1.94
N PHE A 188 17.08 -10.64 2.25
CA PHE A 188 17.90 -11.72 2.82
C PHE A 188 17.46 -12.11 4.22
N VAL A 189 17.26 -11.15 5.13
CA VAL A 189 16.97 -11.45 6.56
C VAL A 189 15.66 -12.22 6.74
N PRO A 190 14.51 -11.79 6.17
CA PRO A 190 13.26 -12.54 6.29
C PRO A 190 13.34 -13.92 5.66
N LEU A 191 14.04 -14.06 4.53
CA LEU A 191 14.23 -15.34 3.83
C LEU A 191 15.10 -16.29 4.65
N TYR A 192 16.21 -15.80 5.21
CA TYR A 192 17.09 -16.57 6.09
C TYR A 192 16.32 -17.11 7.30
N HIS A 193 15.55 -16.25 7.98
CA HIS A 193 14.74 -16.67 9.12
C HIS A 193 13.70 -17.72 8.72
N ARG A 194 13.05 -17.57 7.55
CA ARG A 194 12.08 -18.57 7.06
C ARG A 194 12.73 -19.93 6.78
N LEU A 195 13.90 -19.96 6.14
CA LEU A 195 14.61 -21.19 5.78
C LEU A 195 15.13 -21.95 7.01
N ARG A 196 15.46 -21.25 8.08
CA ARG A 196 16.08 -21.83 9.29
C ARG A 196 15.07 -22.14 10.41
N THR A 197 13.80 -21.77 10.27
CA THR A 197 12.78 -22.09 11.29
C THR A 197 12.32 -23.54 11.18
N LYS A 198 12.63 -24.36 12.20
CA LYS A 198 12.27 -25.79 12.27
C LYS A 198 10.76 -26.05 12.40
N HIS A 199 10.03 -25.14 13.03
CA HIS A 199 8.57 -25.16 13.11
C HIS A 199 8.01 -24.00 12.30
N PRO A 200 7.70 -24.19 11.00
CA PRO A 200 6.89 -23.22 10.28
C PRO A 200 5.58 -23.06 11.06
N ALA A 201 5.11 -21.83 11.22
CA ALA A 201 3.83 -21.60 11.86
C ALA A 201 2.78 -22.50 11.20
N ASN A 202 2.13 -23.36 11.99
CA ASN A 202 0.95 -24.06 11.51
C ASN A 202 -0.03 -22.97 11.09
N HIS A 203 -0.41 -22.97 9.81
CA HIS A 203 -1.38 -22.03 9.26
C HIS A 203 -2.75 -22.30 9.92
N ILE A 204 -2.94 -21.84 11.15
CA ILE A 204 -4.26 -21.81 11.76
C ILE A 204 -4.98 -20.65 11.08
N HIS A 205 -5.76 -21.01 10.07
CA HIS A 205 -6.73 -20.16 9.40
C HIS A 205 -7.87 -19.85 10.37
N THR A 206 -7.64 -19.03 11.37
CA THR A 206 -8.74 -18.53 12.18
C THR A 206 -8.71 -17.01 12.16
N ARG A 207 -9.73 -16.48 11.49
CA ARG A 207 -10.26 -15.13 11.69
C ARG A 207 -11.07 -15.06 13.00
N ASP A 208 -11.06 -16.13 13.79
CA ASP A 208 -11.73 -16.20 15.06
C ASP A 208 -10.93 -15.35 16.05
N PHE A 209 -11.41 -14.14 16.27
CA PHE A 209 -11.10 -13.24 17.39
C PHE A 209 -11.36 -13.89 18.77
N LYS A 210 -11.57 -15.21 18.85
CA LYS A 210 -12.06 -15.93 20.01
C LYS A 210 -11.22 -17.12 20.47
N LEU A 211 -10.14 -17.49 19.78
CA LEU A 211 -9.44 -18.75 20.07
C LEU A 211 -7.91 -18.61 20.09
N ILE A 212 -7.35 -17.83 21.03
CA ILE A 212 -5.93 -17.98 21.44
C ILE A 212 -5.74 -17.73 22.96
N ASP A 213 -6.75 -18.05 23.78
CA ASP A 213 -6.56 -18.26 25.21
C ASP A 213 -6.79 -19.72 25.63
N GLU A 214 -7.23 -20.60 24.71
CA GLU A 214 -7.41 -22.01 25.01
C GLU A 214 -6.25 -22.83 24.44
N PRO A 215 -5.31 -23.32 25.28
CA PRO A 215 -4.34 -24.31 24.85
C PRO A 215 -5.10 -25.59 24.49
N THR A 216 -5.17 -25.90 23.20
CA THR A 216 -5.57 -27.24 22.73
C THR A 216 -4.40 -28.19 22.95
N LEU A 217 -4.19 -28.58 24.21
CA LEU A 217 -3.47 -29.79 24.59
C LEU A 217 -4.30 -30.51 25.65
N THR A 218 -4.77 -31.69 25.30
CA THR A 218 -5.46 -32.63 26.19
C THR A 218 -4.57 -33.00 27.38
N MET A 219 -5.13 -32.75 28.56
CA MET A 219 -4.92 -33.35 29.88
C MET A 219 -3.58 -33.17 30.61
N ASP A 220 -3.74 -32.78 31.87
CA ASP A 220 -2.83 -32.91 33.02
C ASP A 220 -1.69 -31.89 33.20
N SER A 221 -2.04 -30.61 33.37
CA SER A 221 -1.34 -29.77 34.38
C SER A 221 -2.17 -28.55 34.78
N ALA A 222 -3.17 -28.75 35.65
CA ALA A 222 -3.73 -27.66 36.44
C ALA A 222 -2.71 -27.22 37.51
N LYS A 223 -1.80 -26.29 37.15
CA LYS A 223 -1.06 -25.45 38.10
C LYS A 223 -0.60 -24.17 37.39
N SER A 224 -1.24 -23.07 37.74
CA SER A 224 -1.10 -21.70 37.20
C SER A 224 -1.53 -21.54 35.74
N SER A 225 -2.68 -20.88 35.53
CA SER A 225 -3.00 -20.24 34.25
C SER A 225 -1.81 -19.33 33.88
N PRO A 226 -1.19 -19.49 32.69
CA PRO A 226 -0.09 -18.62 32.29
C PRO A 226 -0.58 -17.16 32.35
N PRO A 227 0.22 -16.21 32.86
CA PRO A 227 -0.16 -14.81 32.84
C PRO A 227 -0.50 -14.43 31.39
N SER A 228 -1.55 -13.60 31.21
CA SER A 228 -1.84 -13.07 29.87
C SER A 228 -0.55 -12.57 29.24
N PRO A 229 -0.32 -12.74 27.93
CA PRO A 229 1.01 -12.52 27.38
C PRO A 229 1.56 -11.11 27.63
N HIS A 230 0.66 -10.13 27.75
CA HIS A 230 0.97 -8.75 28.14
C HIS A 230 1.34 -8.57 29.62
N LYS A 231 0.88 -9.47 30.50
CA LYS A 231 1.30 -9.60 31.90
C LYS A 231 2.62 -10.37 32.01
N ALA A 232 2.90 -11.34 31.13
CA ALA A 232 4.20 -12.00 31.00
C ALA A 232 5.32 -11.04 30.52
N MET A 233 4.99 -10.07 29.63
CA MET A 233 5.88 -8.96 29.28
C MET A 233 6.30 -8.08 30.46
N ARG A 234 5.59 -8.14 31.60
CA ARG A 234 5.82 -7.26 32.77
C ARG A 234 6.69 -7.88 33.86
N THR A 235 6.89 -9.19 33.88
CA THR A 235 7.60 -9.89 34.97
C THR A 235 9.11 -9.86 34.75
N LYS A 236 9.81 -9.02 35.53
CA LYS A 236 11.29 -8.96 35.57
C LYS A 236 11.85 -10.15 36.38
N GLY A 237 12.03 -11.29 35.74
CA GLY A 237 12.76 -12.44 36.33
C GLY A 237 14.28 -12.36 36.11
N THR A 238 15.03 -13.23 36.80
CA THR A 238 16.50 -13.41 36.66
C THR A 238 16.91 -14.06 35.32
N GLU A 239 15.95 -14.63 34.59
CA GLU A 239 16.11 -15.20 33.24
C GLU A 239 16.42 -14.15 32.15
N PHE A 240 16.39 -12.86 32.50
CA PHE A 240 16.49 -11.72 31.59
C PHE A 240 17.76 -10.88 31.75
N SER A 241 18.81 -11.43 32.39
CA SER A 241 20.12 -10.79 32.47
C SER A 241 20.69 -10.49 31.08
N TRP A 242 21.31 -9.32 30.93
CA TRP A 242 21.86 -8.86 29.66
C TRP A 242 23.09 -9.69 29.32
N LYS A 243 22.99 -10.59 28.33
CA LYS A 243 24.16 -11.30 27.81
C LYS A 243 24.79 -10.42 26.74
N TRP A 244 26.07 -10.07 26.92
CA TRP A 244 26.83 -9.32 25.90
C TRP A 244 26.80 -10.00 24.53
N THR A 245 26.69 -11.32 24.47
CA THR A 245 26.58 -12.09 23.23
C THR A 245 25.27 -11.85 22.46
N ASP A 246 24.20 -11.42 23.14
CA ASP A 246 22.94 -11.08 22.47
C ASP A 246 23.06 -9.77 21.67
N MET A 247 24.02 -8.88 21.98
CA MET A 247 24.29 -7.66 21.20
C MET A 247 24.82 -7.95 19.79
N PHE A 248 25.52 -9.07 19.62
CA PHE A 248 26.17 -9.45 18.36
C PHE A 248 25.41 -10.55 17.62
N SER A 249 24.21 -10.89 18.09
CA SER A 249 23.38 -11.95 17.54
C SER A 249 22.51 -11.45 16.37
N ILE A 250 23.08 -11.39 15.17
CA ILE A 250 22.40 -10.89 13.95
C ILE A 250 21.43 -11.92 13.34
N LEU A 251 21.74 -13.22 13.45
CA LEU A 251 21.01 -14.29 12.74
C LEU A 251 20.38 -15.32 13.69
N LYS A 252 20.28 -14.98 14.99
CA LYS A 252 19.75 -15.87 16.02
C LYS A 252 18.23 -15.90 15.94
N ILE A 253 17.65 -17.10 15.95
CA ILE A 253 16.19 -17.29 15.94
C ILE A 253 15.70 -17.43 17.37
N THR A 254 14.66 -16.68 17.71
CA THR A 254 13.98 -16.71 19.00
C THR A 254 12.60 -17.34 18.92
N GLU A 255 12.10 -17.85 20.05
CA GLU A 255 10.73 -18.36 20.16
C GLU A 255 9.69 -17.27 19.97
N TYR A 256 9.96 -16.07 20.51
CA TYR A 256 9.17 -14.87 20.30
C TYR A 256 9.63 -14.18 19.02
N ARG A 257 8.73 -14.00 18.05
CA ARG A 257 9.02 -13.27 16.80
C ARG A 257 7.97 -12.21 16.57
N VAL A 258 8.37 -11.01 16.19
CA VAL A 258 7.42 -9.97 15.83
C VAL A 258 6.61 -10.40 14.60
N ALA A 259 5.32 -10.12 14.61
CA ALA A 259 4.44 -10.33 13.48
C ALA A 259 3.99 -8.98 12.94
N LEU A 260 4.04 -8.83 11.63
CA LEU A 260 3.48 -7.68 10.94
C LEU A 260 1.96 -7.80 10.90
N ASN A 261 1.26 -6.72 11.24
CA ASN A 261 -0.15 -6.59 10.90
C ASN A 261 -0.27 -6.39 9.39
N ILE A 262 -0.60 -7.47 8.68
CA ILE A 262 -0.64 -7.52 7.21
C ILE A 262 -1.72 -6.59 6.68
N GLU A 263 -2.84 -6.47 7.40
CA GLU A 263 -3.97 -5.63 7.05
C GLU A 263 -3.54 -4.18 6.91
N HIS A 264 -2.94 -3.66 7.98
CA HIS A 264 -2.47 -2.30 8.07
C HIS A 264 -1.29 -2.05 7.12
N TRP A 265 -0.36 -3.00 6.99
CA TRP A 265 0.77 -2.84 6.07
C TRP A 265 0.32 -2.75 4.61
N SER A 266 -0.64 -3.60 4.22
CA SER A 266 -1.28 -3.50 2.91
C SER A 266 -1.91 -2.11 2.78
N GLU A 267 -2.81 -1.72 3.68
CA GLU A 267 -3.48 -0.41 3.63
C GLU A 267 -2.50 0.76 3.40
N ARG A 268 -1.39 0.81 4.13
CA ARG A 268 -0.37 1.86 3.97
C ARG A 268 0.28 1.87 2.58
N LEU A 269 0.61 0.71 2.01
CA LEU A 269 1.16 0.65 0.64
C LEU A 269 0.17 1.20 -0.40
N GLY A 270 -1.12 0.93 -0.23
CA GLY A 270 -2.16 1.49 -1.11
C GLY A 270 -2.29 2.99 -0.93
N LEU A 271 -2.31 3.48 0.31
CA LEU A 271 -2.33 4.92 0.59
C LEU A 271 -1.13 5.64 -0.04
N PHE A 272 0.06 5.03 0.00
CA PHE A 272 1.23 5.60 -0.67
C PHE A 272 1.09 5.63 -2.19
N ALA A 273 0.57 4.57 -2.82
CA ALA A 273 0.28 4.56 -4.24
C ALA A 273 -0.74 5.66 -4.65
N ILE A 274 -1.73 5.96 -3.80
CA ILE A 274 -2.66 7.10 -4.00
C ILE A 274 -1.90 8.43 -3.96
N ILE A 275 -0.97 8.60 -3.03
CA ILE A 275 -0.14 9.82 -2.95
C ILE A 275 0.69 9.99 -4.23
N CYS A 276 1.31 8.92 -4.73
CA CYS A 276 2.05 8.94 -5.99
C CYS A 276 1.15 9.29 -7.18
N LEU A 277 -0.06 8.73 -7.26
CA LEU A 277 -1.06 9.11 -8.26
C LEU A 277 -1.53 10.56 -8.10
N GLY A 278 -1.54 11.10 -6.88
CA GLY A 278 -1.95 12.47 -6.56
C GLY A 278 -1.12 13.54 -7.28
N GLU A 279 0.13 13.25 -7.63
CA GLU A 279 0.98 14.14 -8.44
C GLU A 279 0.38 14.38 -9.84
N SER A 280 -0.19 13.34 -10.47
CA SER A 280 -0.85 13.46 -11.78
C SER A 280 -2.11 14.34 -11.71
N ILE A 281 -2.87 14.24 -10.62
CA ILE A 281 -4.08 15.04 -10.40
C ILE A 281 -3.69 16.51 -10.15
N SER A 282 -2.68 16.73 -9.31
CA SER A 282 -2.18 18.07 -8.98
C SER A 282 -1.65 18.79 -10.23
N SER A 283 -0.92 18.06 -11.07
CA SER A 283 -0.36 18.55 -12.34
C SER A 283 -1.43 19.03 -13.33
N VAL A 284 -2.61 18.41 -13.33
CA VAL A 284 -3.70 18.69 -14.27
C VAL A 284 -4.56 19.90 -13.85
N ILE A 285 -4.74 20.12 -12.55
CA ILE A 285 -5.66 21.15 -12.02
C ILE A 285 -5.20 22.57 -12.38
N TYR A 286 -3.89 22.84 -12.33
CA TYR A 286 -3.38 24.20 -12.50
C TYR A 286 -3.32 24.68 -13.96
N THR A 287 -3.62 23.81 -14.93
CA THR A 287 -3.49 24.10 -16.36
C THR A 287 -4.72 24.81 -16.95
N SER A 288 -5.93 24.54 -16.44
CA SER A 288 -7.18 24.97 -17.09
C SER A 288 -7.89 26.16 -16.42
N LEU A 289 -7.15 27.20 -16.04
CA LEU A 289 -7.74 28.40 -15.42
C LEU A 289 -8.21 29.46 -16.44
N ASN A 290 -8.28 29.09 -17.72
CA ASN A 290 -8.72 29.99 -18.80
C ASN A 290 -10.25 30.21 -18.79
N LYS A 291 -10.66 31.40 -19.26
CA LYS A 291 -12.07 31.84 -19.23
C LYS A 291 -13.02 30.95 -20.04
N TYR A 292 -12.52 30.34 -21.11
CA TYR A 292 -13.30 29.49 -22.01
C TYR A 292 -12.67 28.09 -22.10
N PRO A 293 -13.47 27.03 -22.33
CA PRO A 293 -12.95 25.70 -22.61
C PRO A 293 -12.00 25.71 -23.81
N ASP A 294 -10.78 25.24 -23.60
CA ASP A 294 -9.71 25.21 -24.60
C ASP A 294 -9.10 23.80 -24.73
N ILE A 295 -8.10 23.67 -25.59
CA ILE A 295 -7.39 22.41 -25.80
C ILE A 295 -6.58 22.00 -24.56
N PHE A 296 -6.10 22.96 -23.77
CA PHE A 296 -5.43 22.68 -22.50
C PHE A 296 -6.36 21.98 -21.51
N LEU A 297 -7.61 22.42 -21.39
CA LEU A 297 -8.66 21.73 -20.63
C LEU A 297 -8.92 20.33 -21.16
N ALA A 298 -8.95 20.14 -22.49
CA ALA A 298 -9.13 18.81 -23.07
C ALA A 298 -7.99 17.84 -22.68
N LYS A 299 -6.73 18.30 -22.76
CA LYS A 299 -5.56 17.52 -22.31
C LYS A 299 -5.63 17.22 -20.81
N ALA A 300 -6.03 18.21 -20.01
CA ALA A 300 -6.24 18.05 -18.57
C ALA A 300 -7.29 16.97 -18.25
N ILE A 301 -8.45 16.99 -18.91
CA ILE A 301 -9.49 15.98 -18.74
C ILE A 301 -8.98 14.59 -19.12
N LEU A 302 -8.28 14.46 -20.26
CA LEU A 302 -7.69 13.18 -20.69
C LEU A 302 -6.67 12.66 -19.67
N GLY A 303 -5.82 13.54 -19.15
CA GLY A 303 -4.86 13.20 -18.09
C GLY A 303 -5.54 12.68 -16.82
N LEU A 304 -6.63 13.32 -16.40
CA LEU A 304 -7.43 12.87 -15.26
C LEU A 304 -8.08 11.50 -15.50
N VAL A 305 -8.58 11.25 -16.72
CA VAL A 305 -9.14 9.94 -17.09
C VAL A 305 -8.07 8.85 -16.99
N ILE A 306 -6.86 9.08 -17.52
CA ILE A 306 -5.76 8.10 -17.42
C ILE A 306 -5.40 7.84 -15.95
N ALA A 307 -5.28 8.89 -15.13
CA ALA A 307 -4.98 8.76 -13.71
C ALA A 307 -6.06 7.95 -12.96
N TYR A 308 -7.34 8.21 -13.27
CA TYR A 308 -8.46 7.49 -12.68
C TYR A 308 -8.50 6.02 -13.12
N ASP A 309 -8.19 5.73 -14.39
CA ASP A 309 -8.10 4.36 -14.90
C ASP A 309 -6.99 3.58 -14.19
N LEU A 310 -5.81 4.18 -13.95
CA LEU A 310 -4.73 3.55 -13.18
C LEU A 310 -5.15 3.26 -11.74
N HIS A 311 -5.80 4.23 -11.07
CA HIS A 311 -6.40 4.02 -9.75
C HIS A 311 -7.39 2.83 -9.79
N TRP A 312 -8.27 2.79 -10.79
CA TRP A 312 -9.27 1.73 -10.93
C TRP A 312 -8.60 0.37 -11.09
N ILE A 313 -7.60 0.25 -11.97
CA ILE A 313 -6.84 -1.00 -12.19
C ILE A 313 -6.14 -1.47 -10.91
N TYR A 314 -5.57 -0.57 -10.12
CA TYR A 314 -4.85 -0.90 -8.89
C TYR A 314 -5.78 -1.31 -7.74
N PHE A 315 -6.79 -0.49 -7.42
CA PHE A 315 -7.62 -0.67 -6.22
C PHE A 315 -8.80 -1.61 -6.43
N ASP A 316 -9.52 -1.36 -7.51
CA ASP A 316 -10.84 -1.92 -7.70
C ASP A 316 -10.78 -3.15 -8.59
N VAL A 317 -9.94 -3.16 -9.63
CA VAL A 317 -9.84 -4.24 -10.62
C VAL A 317 -8.61 -5.13 -10.44
N ASP A 318 -8.47 -5.72 -9.26
CA ASP A 318 -7.52 -6.82 -9.08
C ASP A 318 -7.97 -8.08 -9.86
N ALA A 319 -7.01 -8.87 -10.32
CA ALA A 319 -7.18 -9.95 -11.30
C ALA A 319 -8.07 -11.12 -10.80
N SER A 320 -8.57 -11.10 -9.57
CA SER A 320 -9.42 -12.14 -8.96
C SER A 320 -10.56 -11.52 -8.14
N ARG A 321 -11.69 -12.22 -7.97
CA ARG A 321 -12.79 -11.75 -7.10
C ARG A 321 -12.47 -12.03 -5.64
N GLN A 322 -12.07 -13.27 -5.35
CA GLN A 322 -11.52 -13.69 -4.07
C GLN A 322 -10.07 -14.11 -4.28
N TYR A 323 -9.18 -13.63 -3.41
CA TYR A 323 -7.77 -13.97 -3.49
C TYR A 323 -7.13 -14.04 -2.11
N GLN A 324 -6.11 -14.89 -2.01
CA GLN A 324 -5.18 -14.87 -0.91
C GLN A 324 -4.08 -13.84 -1.22
N HIS A 325 -4.01 -12.80 -0.38
CA HIS A 325 -3.03 -11.73 -0.50
C HIS A 325 -1.58 -12.26 -0.50
N ALA A 326 -0.69 -11.63 -1.28
CA ALA A 326 0.69 -12.09 -1.52
C ALA A 326 1.49 -12.18 -0.21
N LEU A 327 1.29 -11.21 0.68
CA LEU A 327 1.88 -11.16 2.03
C LEU A 327 1.50 -12.35 2.93
N ARG A 328 0.35 -13.00 2.71
CA ARG A 328 -0.11 -14.15 3.51
C ARG A 328 0.29 -15.51 2.94
N ARG A 329 0.69 -15.54 1.67
CA ARG A 329 0.90 -16.78 0.92
C ARG A 329 2.26 -17.40 1.24
N HIS A 330 3.33 -16.64 1.00
CA HIS A 330 4.70 -17.10 1.18
C HIS A 330 5.62 -15.91 1.46
N THR A 331 6.71 -16.15 2.19
CA THR A 331 7.68 -15.07 2.48
C THR A 331 8.26 -14.47 1.20
N PHE A 332 8.58 -15.31 0.20
CA PHE A 332 9.06 -14.83 -1.10
C PHE A 332 8.02 -13.96 -1.83
N THR A 333 6.75 -14.36 -1.85
CA THR A 333 5.69 -13.55 -2.50
C THR A 333 5.45 -12.25 -1.76
N GLY A 334 5.59 -12.23 -0.43
CA GLY A 334 5.52 -11.01 0.36
C GLY A 334 6.68 -10.04 0.09
N ILE A 335 7.92 -10.55 -0.02
CA ILE A 335 9.09 -9.75 -0.38
C ILE A 335 8.92 -9.16 -1.78
N LEU A 336 8.55 -9.99 -2.76
CA LEU A 336 8.37 -9.55 -4.14
C LEU A 336 7.20 -8.55 -4.27
N PHE A 337 6.15 -8.70 -3.46
CA PHE A 337 5.06 -7.73 -3.37
C PHE A 337 5.57 -6.37 -2.88
N GLY A 338 6.34 -6.33 -1.79
CA GLY A 338 6.93 -5.08 -1.30
C GLY A 338 7.90 -4.45 -2.31
N LEU A 339 8.78 -5.25 -2.92
CA LEU A 339 9.75 -4.77 -3.91
C LEU A 339 9.09 -4.30 -5.21
N ALA A 340 7.96 -4.87 -5.63
CA ALA A 340 7.23 -4.44 -6.82
C ALA A 340 6.57 -3.05 -6.65
N HIS A 341 6.32 -2.60 -5.41
CA HIS A 341 5.78 -1.26 -5.16
C HIS A 341 6.84 -0.18 -5.39
N VAL A 342 8.13 -0.44 -5.17
CA VAL A 342 9.19 0.56 -5.40
C VAL A 342 9.19 1.08 -6.85
N PRO A 343 9.33 0.25 -7.90
CA PRO A 343 9.28 0.73 -9.27
C PRO A 343 7.86 1.19 -9.68
N LEU A 344 6.80 0.64 -9.08
CA LEU A 344 5.43 1.13 -9.31
C LEU A 344 5.32 2.60 -8.88
N ASP A 345 5.63 2.91 -7.63
CA ASP A 345 5.54 4.24 -7.05
C ASP A 345 6.38 5.25 -7.85
N MET A 346 7.64 4.90 -8.16
CA MET A 346 8.52 5.72 -9.00
C MET A 346 7.92 6.00 -10.38
N SER A 347 7.31 4.99 -11.00
CA SER A 347 6.68 5.14 -12.31
C SER A 347 5.40 5.98 -12.26
N LEU A 348 4.61 5.89 -11.20
CA LEU A 348 3.41 6.71 -11.02
C LEU A 348 3.78 8.20 -10.85
N ILE A 349 4.87 8.49 -10.14
CA ILE A 349 5.41 9.84 -9.98
C ILE A 349 5.92 10.38 -11.32
N ALA A 350 6.76 9.60 -12.02
CA ALA A 350 7.29 9.98 -13.31
C ALA A 350 6.16 10.24 -14.34
N PHE A 351 5.11 9.41 -14.32
CA PHE A 351 3.90 9.61 -15.10
C PHE A 351 3.21 10.95 -14.74
N GLY A 352 2.97 11.20 -13.44
CA GLY A 352 2.28 12.40 -13.00
C GLY A 352 2.99 13.69 -13.39
N SER A 353 4.30 13.77 -13.18
CA SER A 353 5.06 14.98 -13.49
C SER A 353 5.27 15.17 -14.99
N SER A 354 5.48 14.08 -15.75
CA SER A 354 5.55 14.18 -17.22
C SER A 354 4.20 14.57 -17.83
N LEU A 355 3.07 14.11 -17.25
CA LEU A 355 1.73 14.57 -17.61
C LEU A 355 1.59 16.08 -17.44
N GLY A 356 2.06 16.66 -16.33
CA GLY A 356 2.04 18.12 -16.08
C GLY A 356 2.75 18.94 -17.16
N ARG A 357 3.87 18.45 -17.69
CA ARG A 357 4.53 19.08 -18.85
C ARG A 357 3.74 18.88 -20.13
N ILE A 358 3.20 17.68 -20.37
CA ILE A 358 2.47 17.36 -21.61
C ILE A 358 1.18 18.20 -21.75
N VAL A 359 0.44 18.40 -20.65
CA VAL A 359 -0.83 19.15 -20.68
C VAL A 359 -0.61 20.64 -20.94
N THR A 360 0.57 21.19 -20.66
CA THR A 360 0.90 22.60 -20.87
C THR A 360 1.50 22.92 -22.25
N LEU A 361 1.75 21.90 -23.09
CA LEU A 361 2.37 22.10 -24.41
C LEU A 361 1.40 22.74 -25.42
N PRO A 362 1.83 23.79 -26.16
CA PRO A 362 1.04 24.46 -27.19
C PRO A 362 1.29 23.87 -28.60
N ASP A 363 1.10 22.57 -28.80
CA ASP A 363 1.38 21.83 -30.05
C ASP A 363 0.13 21.61 -30.93
N PHE A 364 -0.72 22.62 -31.03
CA PHE A 364 -1.98 22.57 -31.78
C PHE A 364 -2.20 23.81 -32.65
N PRO A 365 -3.03 23.72 -33.71
CA PRO A 365 -3.37 24.88 -34.54
C PRO A 365 -4.01 25.99 -33.70
N ASP A 366 -3.63 27.26 -33.90
CA ASP A 366 -4.09 28.45 -33.16
C ASP A 366 -3.59 28.60 -31.71
N ALA A 367 -2.55 27.86 -31.31
CA ALA A 367 -1.98 27.99 -29.97
C ALA A 367 -1.41 29.39 -29.66
N GLU A 368 -1.02 30.18 -30.67
CA GLU A 368 -0.54 31.56 -30.52
C GLU A 368 -1.61 32.51 -29.97
N HIS A 369 -2.88 32.27 -30.29
CA HIS A 369 -4.01 33.10 -29.86
C HIS A 369 -4.65 32.61 -28.56
N THR A 370 -4.23 31.45 -28.07
CA THR A 370 -4.76 30.86 -26.84
C THR A 370 -3.98 31.40 -25.64
N PRO A 371 -4.64 31.91 -24.58
CA PRO A 371 -3.95 32.33 -23.38
C PRO A 371 -3.13 31.17 -22.80
N LYS A 372 -1.84 31.39 -22.56
CA LYS A 372 -0.99 30.38 -21.93
C LYS A 372 -1.56 30.01 -20.56
N PRO A 373 -1.50 28.73 -20.15
CA PRO A 373 -1.98 28.31 -18.84
C PRO A 373 -1.23 29.06 -17.74
N MET A 374 -1.97 29.55 -16.74
CA MET A 374 -1.45 30.36 -15.61
C MET A 374 -0.35 29.63 -14.82
N SER A 375 -0.27 28.30 -14.90
CA SER A 375 0.78 27.49 -14.27
C SER A 375 2.17 27.70 -14.85
N LEU A 376 2.29 28.24 -16.08
CA LEU A 376 3.59 28.63 -16.64
C LEU A 376 4.07 29.91 -15.95
N LYS A 377 5.22 29.85 -15.28
CA LYS A 377 5.84 31.04 -14.69
C LYS A 377 6.17 32.05 -15.80
N GLU A 378 5.93 33.33 -15.55
CA GLU A 378 6.38 34.42 -16.43
C GLU A 378 7.90 34.31 -16.65
N GLY A 379 8.32 33.93 -17.86
CA GLY A 379 9.73 33.76 -18.24
C GLY A 379 10.17 32.34 -18.62
N GLU A 380 9.33 31.31 -18.43
CA GLU A 380 9.58 29.97 -19.02
C GLU A 380 9.15 29.96 -20.49
N GLU A 381 10.13 29.95 -21.41
CA GLU A 381 9.87 29.68 -22.82
C GLU A 381 9.30 28.26 -22.97
N SER A 382 7.98 28.17 -23.17
CA SER A 382 7.32 26.94 -23.56
C SER A 382 7.92 26.50 -24.91
N SER A 383 8.75 25.45 -24.90
CA SER A 383 9.18 24.79 -26.14
C SER A 383 7.92 24.42 -26.93
N HIS A 384 7.76 24.99 -28.12
CA HIS A 384 6.62 24.68 -29.00
C HIS A 384 6.64 23.21 -29.46
N GLU A 385 7.79 22.55 -29.38
CA GLU A 385 7.98 21.18 -29.81
C GLU A 385 7.80 20.18 -28.67
N PHE A 386 7.03 19.14 -28.95
CA PHE A 386 6.90 17.98 -28.09
C PHE A 386 8.16 17.11 -28.20
N SER A 387 8.99 17.12 -27.14
CA SER A 387 10.30 16.46 -27.16
C SER A 387 10.19 14.94 -27.03
N THR A 388 11.00 14.21 -27.82
CA THR A 388 11.08 12.74 -27.77
C THR A 388 11.41 12.19 -26.39
N PRO A 389 12.36 12.76 -25.61
CA PRO A 389 12.65 12.27 -24.25
C PRO A 389 11.44 12.35 -23.32
N LEU A 390 10.62 13.41 -23.42
CA LEU A 390 9.42 13.56 -22.62
C LEU A 390 8.36 12.51 -22.99
N ALA A 391 8.16 12.25 -24.28
CA ALA A 391 7.26 11.20 -24.76
C ALA A 391 7.68 9.81 -24.25
N VAL A 392 8.99 9.51 -24.32
CA VAL A 392 9.56 8.25 -23.83
C VAL A 392 9.36 8.13 -22.32
N LEU A 393 9.68 9.17 -21.53
CA LEU A 393 9.49 9.16 -20.08
C LEU A 393 8.03 8.89 -19.69
N PHE A 394 7.09 9.59 -20.33
CA PHE A 394 5.66 9.43 -20.07
C PHE A 394 5.15 8.02 -20.42
N CYS A 395 5.52 7.49 -21.58
CA CYS A 395 5.04 6.18 -22.02
C CYS A 395 5.71 5.02 -21.27
N THR A 396 7.01 5.13 -20.98
CA THR A 396 7.74 4.09 -20.24
C THR A 396 7.31 4.03 -18.78
N SER A 397 7.01 5.17 -18.15
CA SER A 397 6.48 5.19 -16.79
C SER A 397 5.10 4.50 -16.70
N LEU A 398 4.18 4.78 -17.62
CA LEU A 398 2.90 4.05 -17.71
C LEU A 398 3.09 2.54 -17.93
N ALA A 399 4.05 2.14 -18.78
CA ALA A 399 4.34 0.73 -19.01
C ALA A 399 4.88 0.01 -17.78
N ILE A 400 5.82 0.65 -17.05
CA ILE A 400 6.38 0.12 -15.81
C ILE A 400 5.25 -0.03 -14.77
N ALA A 401 4.37 0.96 -14.64
CA ALA A 401 3.21 0.87 -13.75
C ALA A 401 2.32 -0.35 -14.10
N MET A 402 2.01 -0.54 -15.39
CA MET A 402 1.22 -1.68 -15.87
C MET A 402 1.91 -3.03 -15.59
N TYR A 403 3.23 -3.14 -15.80
CA TYR A 403 3.98 -4.35 -15.50
C TYR A 403 4.03 -4.65 -14.01
N CYS A 404 4.23 -3.63 -13.16
CA CYS A 404 4.23 -3.81 -11.72
C CYS A 404 2.85 -4.24 -11.21
N MET A 405 1.77 -3.64 -11.71
CA MET A 405 0.39 -4.05 -11.39
C MET A 405 0.07 -5.47 -11.91
N ALA A 406 0.64 -5.88 -13.05
CA ALA A 406 0.52 -7.25 -13.55
C ALA A 406 1.26 -8.25 -12.64
N ILE A 407 2.48 -7.93 -12.22
CA ILE A 407 3.27 -8.72 -11.28
C ILE A 407 2.52 -8.86 -9.95
N ILE A 408 2.02 -7.76 -9.37
CA ILE A 408 1.22 -7.79 -8.13
C ILE A 408 0.01 -8.72 -8.29
N GLY A 409 -0.70 -8.64 -9.41
CA GLY A 409 -1.81 -9.55 -9.72
C GLY A 409 -1.41 -11.03 -9.81
N ILE A 410 -0.21 -11.34 -10.31
CA ILE A 410 0.35 -12.71 -10.34
C ILE A 410 0.68 -13.22 -8.93
N LEU A 411 1.20 -12.35 -8.07
CA LEU A 411 1.60 -12.73 -6.70
C LEU A 411 0.39 -13.16 -5.85
N HIS A 412 -0.78 -12.56 -6.10
CA HIS A 412 -2.05 -12.98 -5.51
C HIS A 412 -2.46 -14.37 -5.98
N LYS A 413 -2.78 -15.26 -5.03
CA LYS A 413 -3.36 -16.57 -5.38
C LYS A 413 -4.87 -16.40 -5.54
N SER A 414 -5.38 -16.66 -6.75
CA SER A 414 -6.83 -16.68 -6.98
C SER A 414 -7.45 -17.83 -6.21
N LEU A 415 -8.58 -17.56 -5.57
CA LEU A 415 -9.45 -18.54 -4.93
C LEU A 415 -10.78 -18.66 -5.69
N ASP A 416 -10.87 -18.06 -6.88
CA ASP A 416 -12.05 -18.14 -7.73
C ASP A 416 -12.17 -19.57 -8.28
N ALA A 417 -13.39 -20.12 -8.33
CA ALA A 417 -13.64 -21.37 -9.04
C ALA A 417 -13.28 -21.23 -10.53
N VAL A 418 -12.79 -22.32 -11.14
CA VAL A 418 -12.15 -22.34 -12.48
C VAL A 418 -13.02 -21.68 -13.57
N ASP A 419 -14.35 -21.78 -13.46
CA ASP A 419 -15.31 -21.24 -14.44
C ASP A 419 -16.19 -20.09 -13.91
N CYS A 420 -15.83 -19.48 -12.78
CA CYS A 420 -16.65 -18.44 -12.14
C CYS A 420 -16.68 -17.13 -12.96
N THR A 421 -15.54 -16.71 -13.52
CA THR A 421 -15.38 -15.42 -14.20
C THR A 421 -15.50 -15.54 -15.72
N LYS A 422 -16.02 -14.51 -16.40
CA LYS A 422 -16.14 -14.48 -17.88
C LYS A 422 -14.80 -14.59 -18.61
N LEU A 423 -13.74 -13.96 -18.08
CA LEU A 423 -12.39 -14.09 -18.61
C LEU A 423 -11.46 -14.65 -17.54
N SER A 424 -10.62 -15.60 -17.95
CA SER A 424 -9.62 -16.19 -17.06
C SER A 424 -8.69 -15.12 -16.48
N LYS A 425 -8.19 -15.35 -15.26
CA LYS A 425 -7.19 -14.49 -14.63
C LYS A 425 -5.96 -14.30 -15.52
N ALA A 426 -5.49 -15.38 -16.14
CA ALA A 426 -4.31 -15.36 -16.99
C ALA A 426 -4.51 -14.42 -18.19
N SER A 427 -5.64 -14.53 -18.89
CA SER A 427 -5.96 -13.67 -20.04
C SER A 427 -5.97 -12.18 -19.67
N ARG A 428 -6.52 -11.83 -18.52
CA ARG A 428 -6.59 -10.43 -18.05
C ARG A 428 -5.22 -9.87 -17.67
N ILE A 429 -4.40 -10.67 -16.98
CA ILE A 429 -3.01 -10.29 -16.66
C ILE A 429 -2.17 -10.18 -17.94
N SER A 430 -2.31 -11.10 -18.89
CA SER A 430 -1.61 -11.03 -20.18
C SER A 430 -1.93 -9.74 -20.93
N LEU A 431 -3.20 -9.27 -20.88
CA LEU A 431 -3.58 -8.00 -21.49
C LEU A 431 -2.85 -6.80 -20.89
N ARG A 432 -2.57 -6.80 -19.58
CA ARG A 432 -1.75 -5.75 -18.92
C ARG A 432 -0.34 -5.68 -19.51
N PHE A 433 0.27 -6.84 -19.76
CA PHE A 433 1.59 -6.88 -20.41
C PHE A 433 1.52 -6.40 -21.85
N ILE A 434 0.50 -6.80 -22.61
CA ILE A 434 0.32 -6.37 -24.00
C ILE A 434 0.18 -4.85 -24.08
N ILE A 435 -0.73 -4.25 -23.29
CA ILE A 435 -0.94 -2.80 -23.29
C ILE A 435 0.28 -2.05 -22.75
N GLY A 436 0.96 -2.57 -21.71
CA GLY A 436 2.23 -2.02 -21.24
C GLY A 436 3.31 -2.02 -22.33
N THR A 437 3.38 -3.07 -23.15
CA THR A 437 4.31 -3.11 -24.30
C THR A 437 3.92 -2.12 -25.39
N LEU A 438 2.62 -1.95 -25.66
CA LEU A 438 2.13 -0.93 -26.59
C LEU A 438 2.50 0.49 -26.15
N TYR A 439 2.43 0.79 -24.85
CA TYR A 439 2.88 2.09 -24.33
C TYR A 439 4.36 2.35 -24.65
N ILE A 440 5.26 1.39 -24.40
CA ILE A 440 6.70 1.56 -24.71
C ILE A 440 6.96 1.86 -26.19
N LEU A 441 6.15 1.30 -27.10
CA LEU A 441 6.31 1.47 -28.54
C LEU A 441 5.68 2.78 -29.06
N LEU A 442 4.76 3.37 -28.31
CA LEU A 442 3.98 4.52 -28.77
C LEU A 442 4.79 5.79 -29.11
N PRO A 443 5.91 6.12 -28.41
CA PRO A 443 6.76 7.24 -28.79
C PRO A 443 7.34 7.14 -30.21
N LEU A 444 7.47 5.93 -30.78
CA LEU A 444 7.98 5.73 -32.15
C LEU A 444 7.03 6.27 -33.22
N ALA A 445 5.75 6.48 -32.88
CA ALA A 445 4.75 7.00 -33.80
C ALA A 445 4.81 8.53 -33.97
N HIS A 446 5.66 9.25 -33.21
CA HIS A 446 5.83 10.70 -33.27
C HIS A 446 4.50 11.49 -33.25
N LEU A 447 3.59 11.08 -32.36
CA LEU A 447 2.28 11.71 -32.21
C LEU A 447 2.39 13.08 -31.52
N SER A 448 1.47 13.98 -31.84
CA SER A 448 1.25 15.19 -31.02
C SER A 448 0.81 14.80 -29.60
N SER A 449 1.03 15.67 -28.63
CA SER A 449 0.69 15.43 -27.23
C SER A 449 -0.82 15.17 -27.02
N LEU A 450 -1.69 15.85 -27.77
CA LEU A 450 -3.13 15.59 -27.74
C LEU A 450 -3.45 14.17 -28.24
N ASN A 451 -2.93 13.79 -29.41
CA ASN A 451 -3.17 12.48 -29.99
C ASN A 451 -2.58 11.35 -29.14
N LEU A 452 -1.44 11.60 -28.51
CA LEU A 452 -0.82 10.67 -27.57
C LEU A 452 -1.72 10.44 -26.35
N LEU A 453 -2.21 11.51 -25.73
CA LEU A 453 -3.12 11.43 -24.58
C LEU A 453 -4.44 10.73 -24.93
N ILE A 454 -5.04 11.04 -26.09
CA ILE A 454 -6.25 10.36 -26.57
C ILE A 454 -5.98 8.87 -26.73
N THR A 455 -4.88 8.50 -27.38
CA THR A 455 -4.55 7.09 -27.63
C THR A 455 -4.35 6.33 -26.33
N ILE A 456 -3.64 6.90 -25.37
CA ILE A 456 -3.41 6.28 -24.05
C ILE A 456 -4.71 6.19 -23.26
N ALA A 457 -5.54 7.24 -23.24
CA ALA A 457 -6.82 7.23 -22.55
C ALA A 457 -7.78 6.16 -23.13
N VAL A 458 -7.79 5.99 -24.45
CA VAL A 458 -8.60 4.93 -25.09
C VAL A 458 -8.07 3.55 -24.73
N LEU A 459 -6.76 3.35 -24.73
CA LEU A 459 -6.14 2.07 -24.34
C LEU A 459 -6.38 1.75 -22.85
N SER A 460 -6.29 2.74 -21.96
CA SER A 460 -6.54 2.58 -20.53
C SER A 460 -8.02 2.29 -20.24
N MET A 461 -8.94 3.02 -20.87
CA MET A 461 -10.38 2.76 -20.75
C MET A 461 -10.75 1.38 -21.31
N PHE A 462 -10.15 0.97 -22.44
CA PHE A 462 -10.34 -0.37 -22.98
C PHE A 462 -9.84 -1.45 -22.00
N MET A 463 -8.67 -1.24 -21.38
CA MET A 463 -8.15 -2.15 -20.35
C MET A 463 -9.11 -2.27 -19.16
N VAL A 464 -9.57 -1.13 -18.61
CA VAL A 464 -10.54 -1.10 -17.50
C VAL A 464 -11.83 -1.81 -17.87
N PHE A 465 -12.34 -1.58 -19.08
CA PHE A 465 -13.54 -2.23 -19.58
C PHE A 465 -13.39 -3.76 -19.65
N VAL A 466 -12.31 -4.25 -20.29
CA VAL A 466 -12.07 -5.69 -20.42
C VAL A 466 -11.86 -6.35 -19.07
N GLU A 467 -11.12 -5.72 -18.15
CA GLU A 467 -10.88 -6.25 -16.82
C GLU A 467 -12.18 -6.25 -15.98
N THR A 468 -12.97 -5.19 -16.03
CA THR A 468 -14.26 -5.10 -15.33
C THR A 468 -15.26 -6.13 -15.87
N TYR A 469 -15.39 -6.22 -17.20
CA TYR A 469 -16.25 -7.20 -17.87
C TYR A 469 -15.80 -8.63 -17.56
N GLY A 470 -14.50 -8.89 -17.63
CA GLY A 470 -13.93 -10.22 -17.41
C GLY A 470 -14.12 -10.74 -15.98
N ARG A 471 -14.30 -9.85 -15.00
CA ARG A 471 -14.58 -10.20 -13.59
C ARG A 471 -16.04 -10.53 -13.28
N LEU A 472 -16.97 -10.23 -14.18
CA LEU A 472 -18.37 -10.59 -14.00
C LEU A 472 -18.51 -12.11 -13.87
N LYS A 473 -19.50 -12.58 -13.09
CA LYS A 473 -19.84 -14.01 -13.04
C LYS A 473 -20.23 -14.44 -14.47
N ARG A 474 -19.85 -15.64 -14.89
CA ARG A 474 -20.09 -16.13 -16.26
C ARG A 474 -21.55 -16.01 -16.71
N ASN A 475 -22.48 -16.31 -15.81
CA ASN A 475 -23.92 -16.31 -16.06
C ASN A 475 -24.64 -15.01 -15.63
N ALA A 476 -23.91 -14.00 -15.15
CA ALA A 476 -24.53 -12.76 -14.71
C ALA A 476 -24.95 -11.87 -15.91
N PRO A 477 -26.18 -11.30 -15.89
CA PRO A 477 -26.56 -10.28 -16.86
C PRO A 477 -25.67 -9.03 -16.69
N LEU A 478 -25.40 -8.35 -17.80
CA LEU A 478 -24.56 -7.14 -17.85
C LEU A 478 -25.20 -5.97 -17.07
N PHE A 479 -26.52 -5.86 -17.14
CA PHE A 479 -27.29 -4.84 -16.45
C PHE A 479 -28.28 -5.54 -15.52
N ALA A 480 -28.08 -5.40 -14.21
CA ALA A 480 -29.02 -5.92 -13.23
C ALA A 480 -30.28 -5.04 -13.21
N THR A 481 -31.45 -5.65 -13.37
CA THR A 481 -32.75 -4.97 -13.33
C THR A 481 -33.19 -4.59 -11.92
N LYS A 482 -32.57 -5.17 -10.87
CA LYS A 482 -32.79 -4.83 -9.46
C LYS A 482 -31.47 -4.81 -8.68
N CYS A 483 -31.24 -3.71 -7.97
CA CYS A 483 -30.03 -3.48 -7.16
C CYS A 483 -29.93 -4.40 -5.92
N GLY A 484 -31.02 -5.10 -5.54
CA GLY A 484 -31.12 -5.85 -4.28
C GLY A 484 -31.08 -7.38 -4.37
N GLU A 485 -31.43 -7.99 -5.51
CA GLU A 485 -31.49 -9.47 -5.63
C GLU A 485 -30.08 -10.09 -5.69
N TYR A 486 -29.12 -9.43 -6.33
CA TYR A 486 -27.73 -9.90 -6.39
C TYR A 486 -27.03 -9.96 -5.02
N VAL A 487 -27.38 -9.07 -4.08
CA VAL A 487 -26.76 -9.04 -2.74
C VAL A 487 -27.24 -10.22 -1.90
N ASN A 488 -28.47 -10.70 -2.13
CA ASN A 488 -29.03 -11.83 -1.42
C ASN A 488 -28.61 -13.17 -2.04
N GLU A 489 -28.54 -13.30 -3.37
CA GLU A 489 -27.97 -14.49 -4.02
C GLU A 489 -26.48 -14.69 -3.67
N ILE A 490 -25.69 -13.62 -3.60
CA ILE A 490 -24.31 -13.69 -3.11
C ILE A 490 -24.26 -14.19 -1.65
N ARG A 491 -25.25 -13.83 -0.84
CA ARG A 491 -25.28 -14.12 0.59
C ARG A 491 -25.82 -15.52 0.93
N GLU A 492 -26.73 -16.06 0.12
CA GLU A 492 -27.24 -17.43 0.24
C GLU A 492 -26.21 -18.45 -0.27
N ASP A 493 -25.53 -18.21 -1.40
CA ASP A 493 -24.41 -19.05 -1.86
C ASP A 493 -23.21 -19.03 -0.88
N ASP A 494 -22.91 -17.87 -0.27
CA ASP A 494 -21.81 -17.71 0.71
C ASP A 494 -22.13 -18.38 2.09
N GLU A 495 -23.39 -18.77 2.35
CA GLU A 495 -23.78 -19.48 3.58
C GLU A 495 -23.75 -21.01 3.42
N GLU A 496 -23.93 -21.54 2.21
CA GLU A 496 -23.98 -22.99 1.95
C GLU A 496 -22.57 -23.59 1.71
N ASP A 497 -21.67 -22.82 1.09
CA ASP A 497 -20.25 -23.11 1.07
C ASP A 497 -19.60 -22.60 2.37
N ASN A 498 -18.69 -23.38 2.97
CA ASN A 498 -17.89 -23.02 4.17
C ASN A 498 -16.93 -21.80 3.97
N ILE A 499 -17.27 -20.83 3.12
CA ILE A 499 -16.46 -19.73 2.57
C ILE A 499 -16.45 -18.47 3.45
N LYS A 500 -16.77 -18.56 4.75
CA LYS A 500 -16.38 -17.49 5.70
C LYS A 500 -14.86 -17.32 5.87
N ARG A 501 -14.03 -18.14 5.22
CA ARG A 501 -12.56 -18.16 5.43
C ARG A 501 -11.77 -17.10 4.65
N TYR A 502 -12.25 -16.54 3.54
CA TYR A 502 -11.42 -15.61 2.73
C TYR A 502 -12.23 -14.45 2.15
N ILE A 503 -12.11 -13.28 2.78
CA ILE A 503 -12.83 -12.06 2.40
C ILE A 503 -12.12 -11.34 1.24
N ARG A 504 -12.92 -10.82 0.31
CA ARG A 504 -12.56 -9.79 -0.68
C ARG A 504 -11.86 -8.61 0.01
N TRP A 505 -10.56 -8.44 -0.25
CA TRP A 505 -9.80 -7.32 0.26
C TRP A 505 -10.30 -6.02 -0.37
N ARG A 506 -10.89 -5.14 0.45
CA ARG A 506 -11.12 -3.75 0.09
C ARG A 506 -10.09 -2.92 0.83
N TRP A 507 -9.48 -1.99 0.11
CA TRP A 507 -8.62 -0.98 0.67
C TRP A 507 -9.50 -0.03 1.51
N GLY A 508 -9.24 0.05 2.82
CA GLY A 508 -10.04 0.82 3.75
C GLY A 508 -11.16 0.04 4.46
N SER A 509 -11.53 0.53 5.65
CA SER A 509 -12.38 -0.20 6.60
C SER A 509 -13.73 -0.64 5.99
N ALA A 510 -14.06 -1.92 6.16
CA ALA A 510 -15.35 -2.51 5.79
C ALA A 510 -16.55 -1.92 6.57
N ASN A 511 -16.33 -0.97 7.48
CA ASN A 511 -17.29 -0.51 8.48
C ASN A 511 -17.97 0.83 8.17
N LEU A 512 -17.82 1.41 6.97
CA LEU A 512 -18.59 2.62 6.61
C LEU A 512 -20.11 2.37 6.51
N ASN A 513 -20.55 1.14 6.26
CA ASN A 513 -21.98 0.78 6.25
C ASN A 513 -22.61 0.57 7.65
N LYS A 514 -21.84 0.66 8.74
CA LYS A 514 -22.40 0.56 10.10
C LYS A 514 -22.81 1.91 10.71
N ARG A 515 -22.56 3.03 10.03
CA ARG A 515 -23.22 4.29 10.36
C ARG A 515 -24.41 4.45 9.44
N ARG A 516 -25.62 4.22 9.98
CA ARG A 516 -26.88 4.70 9.39
C ARG A 516 -26.72 6.20 9.14
N PHE A 517 -26.30 6.57 7.94
CA PHE A 517 -26.61 7.90 7.42
C PHE A 517 -28.12 7.98 7.41
N SER A 518 -28.65 8.97 8.14
CA SER A 518 -30.07 9.22 8.27
C SER A 518 -30.70 9.27 6.87
N THR A 519 -31.49 8.27 6.53
CA THR A 519 -32.45 8.33 5.43
C THR A 519 -33.57 9.27 5.86
N GLY A 520 -33.26 10.56 5.86
CA GLY A 520 -34.27 11.60 5.65
C GLY A 520 -34.66 11.55 4.17
N PHE A 521 -35.96 11.70 3.92
CA PHE A 521 -36.57 11.91 2.59
C PHE A 521 -37.10 10.74 1.75
N PHE A 522 -37.36 9.55 2.30
CA PHE A 522 -38.37 8.66 1.69
C PHE A 522 -39.36 8.10 2.72
N ARG A 523 -40.51 8.78 2.77
CA ARG A 523 -41.73 8.39 3.46
C ARG A 523 -42.29 7.11 2.82
N GLN A 524 -42.02 5.95 3.41
CA GLN A 524 -42.76 4.72 3.08
C GLN A 524 -44.17 4.81 3.67
N ASN A 525 -45.16 4.79 2.79
CA ASN A 525 -46.57 4.64 3.16
C ASN A 525 -46.77 3.31 3.87
N LYS A 526 -47.35 3.39 5.06
CA LYS A 526 -47.67 2.28 5.95
C LYS A 526 -49.08 1.78 5.60
N ARG A 527 -49.18 0.87 4.64
CA ARG A 527 -50.29 -0.07 4.46
C ARG A 527 -49.67 -1.45 4.17
N ASP A 528 -50.30 -2.52 4.61
CA ASP A 528 -49.88 -3.94 4.50
C ASP A 528 -49.21 -4.57 5.72
N LYS A 529 -49.57 -4.13 6.93
CA LYS A 529 -49.23 -4.86 8.17
C LYS A 529 -50.43 -5.33 9.01
N ASN A 530 -51.63 -5.39 8.42
CA ASN A 530 -52.87 -5.76 9.12
C ASN A 530 -53.64 -6.97 8.55
N GLU A 531 -53.03 -7.83 7.73
CA GLU A 531 -53.72 -9.04 7.19
C GLU A 531 -53.08 -10.37 7.61
N LYS A 532 -52.51 -10.46 8.82
CA LYS A 532 -52.13 -11.76 9.42
C LYS A 532 -52.72 -12.02 10.80
N ILE A 533 -53.80 -11.32 11.14
CA ILE A 533 -54.55 -11.55 12.38
C ILE A 533 -56.04 -11.56 12.00
N ASN A 534 -56.55 -12.76 11.69
CA ASN A 534 -57.93 -13.23 11.85
C ASN A 534 -58.36 -14.17 10.72
N GLY A 535 -58.66 -15.41 11.09
CA GLY A 535 -59.85 -16.08 10.56
C GLY A 535 -59.64 -17.33 9.70
N TYR A 536 -59.97 -18.47 10.35
CA TYR A 536 -60.60 -19.68 9.79
C TYR A 536 -59.75 -20.71 9.05
N ASN A 537 -59.97 -22.04 9.18
CA ASN A 537 -60.50 -22.96 10.21
C ASN A 537 -60.48 -24.37 9.57
N SER A 538 -60.69 -25.42 10.39
CA SER A 538 -61.02 -26.83 10.05
C SER A 538 -59.81 -27.72 9.71
N ASN A 539 -59.60 -28.93 10.24
CA ASN A 539 -60.49 -29.90 10.89
C ASN A 539 -59.68 -31.00 11.62
N ASN A 540 -60.34 -31.65 12.59
CA ASN A 540 -60.15 -33.00 13.16
C ASN A 540 -58.88 -33.26 14.01
N ASP A 541 -58.89 -34.00 15.11
CA ASP A 541 -59.92 -34.67 15.94
C ASP A 541 -59.18 -35.15 17.22
N ASP A 542 -59.97 -35.41 18.27
CA ASP A 542 -59.76 -36.40 19.35
C ASP A 542 -59.07 -36.05 20.69
N ASN A 543 -59.89 -36.32 21.73
CA ASN A 543 -59.65 -36.74 23.13
C ASN A 543 -59.36 -35.65 24.19
N VAL A 544 -60.31 -35.29 25.09
CA VAL A 544 -60.85 -36.03 26.27
C VAL A 544 -59.74 -36.21 27.33
N ASP A 545 -59.73 -35.71 28.58
CA ASP A 545 -60.69 -35.46 29.68
C ASP A 545 -60.28 -34.16 30.45
N VAL A 546 -61.14 -33.26 30.97
CA VAL A 546 -62.08 -33.30 32.12
C VAL A 546 -61.48 -33.63 33.50
N VAL A 547 -61.90 -32.82 34.50
CA VAL A 547 -61.83 -32.88 35.98
C VAL A 547 -60.81 -31.91 36.59
N VAL A 548 -61.13 -30.69 37.07
CA VAL A 548 -62.19 -30.14 37.98
C VAL A 548 -61.72 -30.02 39.44
N LYS A 549 -62.11 -28.86 40.02
CA LYS A 549 -62.24 -28.46 41.44
C LYS A 549 -60.98 -27.92 42.13
N ASN A 550 -61.04 -26.80 42.84
CA ASN A 550 -62.08 -25.77 43.04
C ASN A 550 -61.37 -24.53 43.61
#